data_AF-K6Z6B2-F1
#
_entry.id   AF-K6Z6B2-F1
#
_cell.length_a   1.000
_cell.length_b   1.000
_cell.length_c   1.000
_cell.angle_alpha   90.00
_cell.angle_beta   90.00
_cell.angle_gamma   90.00
#
_symmetry.space_group_name_H-M   'P 1'
#
loop_
_entity.id
_entity.type
_entity.pdbx_description
1 polymer ?
#
loop_
_entity_poly.entity_id
_entity_poly.type
_entity_poly.pdbx_seq_one_letter_code
_entity_poly.pdbx_strand_id
1 'polypeptide(L)'
;MVTLVTLYTGKIQSFEHQIVINTQNQKWAQASAKAGLNQGLAMLKVNKSLHNVAVSGNLDDNSTFTISATTENLSGSRKLVTIEASGQSADGLAQATVIEQSLVYPILLNLPPAPLMVQHGFESVGEFEVASNPDGLGVAAPLSLWSDAVVILSGTGHHSCILSEFNTGNCRTNTYSDHNLKLADIADGSVSFPADLFSYLFNVPSTEWVQLQQQSDFVLADCDSLDTDSWGVIWVGGDCDVSASTQIGNHSEPIILVVFDGNIVFHNDAVVYGLVFSFKPVGSLKELDINMHTDSAVFGAVVTNHQLGTTNTLTRAVFHADVMQKLQTSKSLQRVARVPGSWHDF
;
A
#
# COMPACT_ATOMS: atom_id res chain seq x y z
N MET A 1 50.12 -9.31 -60.56
CA MET A 1 48.67 -8.99 -60.44
C MET A 1 47.95 -9.89 -59.43
N VAL A 2 48.21 -11.20 -59.39
CA VAL A 2 47.57 -12.18 -58.47
C VAL A 2 47.86 -11.95 -56.97
N THR A 3 49.05 -11.46 -56.62
CA THR A 3 49.44 -11.13 -55.24
C THR A 3 48.75 -9.88 -54.70
N LEU A 4 48.35 -8.95 -55.58
CA LEU A 4 47.64 -7.73 -55.17
C LEU A 4 46.19 -8.07 -54.81
N VAL A 5 45.51 -8.87 -55.65
CA VAL A 5 44.11 -9.28 -55.46
C VAL A 5 43.94 -10.07 -54.16
N THR A 6 44.85 -11.01 -53.87
CA THR A 6 44.82 -11.81 -52.62
C THR A 6 45.04 -10.96 -51.36
N LEU A 7 45.92 -9.96 -51.41
CA LEU A 7 46.09 -8.98 -50.33
C LEU A 7 44.84 -8.12 -50.09
N TYR A 8 44.17 -7.69 -51.16
CA TYR A 8 42.91 -6.95 -51.06
C TYR A 8 41.78 -7.81 -50.45
N THR A 9 41.64 -9.07 -50.87
CA THR A 9 40.62 -9.98 -50.31
C THR A 9 40.87 -10.27 -48.83
N GLY A 10 42.12 -10.52 -48.42
CA GLY A 10 42.46 -10.75 -47.01
C GLY A 10 42.20 -9.52 -46.13
N LYS A 11 42.45 -8.31 -46.66
CA LYS A 11 42.14 -7.04 -45.97
C LYS A 11 40.63 -6.85 -45.78
N ILE A 12 39.82 -7.14 -46.81
CA ILE A 12 38.35 -7.03 -46.75
C ILE A 12 37.78 -8.01 -45.72
N GLN A 13 38.19 -9.29 -45.77
CA GLN A 13 37.72 -10.30 -44.81
C GLN A 13 38.12 -9.97 -43.37
N SER A 14 39.31 -9.42 -43.17
CA SER A 14 39.75 -8.94 -41.84
C SER A 14 38.84 -7.81 -41.32
N PHE A 15 38.49 -6.84 -42.17
CA PHE A 15 37.56 -5.78 -41.78
C PHE A 15 36.14 -6.31 -41.52
N GLU A 16 35.63 -7.21 -42.34
CA GLU A 16 34.32 -7.84 -42.11
C GLU A 16 34.31 -8.59 -40.76
N HIS A 17 35.37 -9.33 -40.46
CA HIS A 17 35.50 -10.05 -39.21
C HIS A 17 35.55 -9.10 -38.01
N GLN A 18 36.31 -8.00 -38.09
CA GLN A 18 36.34 -6.97 -37.05
C GLN A 18 34.97 -6.31 -36.84
N ILE A 19 34.26 -6.00 -37.92
CA ILE A 19 32.91 -5.42 -37.84
C ILE A 19 31.96 -6.40 -37.12
N VAL A 20 32.02 -7.69 -37.45
CA VAL A 20 31.19 -8.72 -36.82
C VAL A 20 31.50 -8.84 -35.33
N ILE A 21 32.77 -8.92 -34.95
CA ILE A 21 33.18 -9.00 -33.53
C ILE A 21 32.71 -7.76 -32.77
N ASN A 22 32.96 -6.56 -33.29
CA ASN A 22 32.53 -5.32 -32.64
C ASN A 22 31.01 -5.25 -32.48
N THR A 23 30.26 -5.70 -33.49
CA THR A 23 28.79 -5.76 -33.42
C THR A 23 28.32 -6.75 -32.36
N GLN A 24 28.99 -7.91 -32.25
CA GLN A 24 28.68 -8.92 -31.25
C GLN A 24 29.00 -8.42 -29.84
N ASN A 25 30.17 -7.82 -29.63
CA ASN A 25 30.57 -7.22 -28.37
C ASN A 25 29.61 -6.11 -27.93
N GLN A 26 29.15 -5.26 -28.86
CA GLN A 26 28.15 -4.25 -28.53
C GLN A 26 26.83 -4.87 -28.08
N LYS A 27 26.37 -5.95 -28.73
CA LYS A 27 25.16 -6.68 -28.30
C LYS A 27 25.34 -7.33 -26.92
N TRP A 28 26.52 -7.86 -26.62
CA TRP A 28 26.83 -8.42 -25.30
C TRP A 28 26.89 -7.35 -24.22
N ALA A 29 27.50 -6.20 -24.49
CA ALA A 29 27.50 -5.07 -23.58
C ALA A 29 26.07 -4.59 -23.29
N GLN A 30 25.21 -4.48 -24.32
CA GLN A 30 23.79 -4.14 -24.16
C GLN A 30 23.01 -5.19 -23.35
N ALA A 31 23.24 -6.48 -23.59
CA ALA A 31 22.61 -7.56 -22.82
C ALA A 31 23.04 -7.50 -21.35
N SER A 32 24.32 -7.22 -21.09
CA SER A 32 24.89 -7.08 -19.75
C SER A 32 24.31 -5.88 -19.02
N ALA A 33 24.18 -4.74 -19.69
CA ALA A 33 23.54 -3.56 -19.15
C ALA A 33 22.07 -3.84 -18.76
N LYS A 34 21.31 -4.56 -19.61
CA LYS A 34 19.93 -4.99 -19.31
C LYS A 34 19.85 -5.97 -18.13
N ALA A 35 20.83 -6.86 -17.98
CA ALA A 35 20.90 -7.74 -16.82
C ALA A 35 21.12 -6.94 -15.52
N GLY A 36 22.05 -5.98 -15.53
CA GLY A 36 22.25 -5.05 -14.42
C GLY A 36 21.01 -4.24 -14.09
N LEU A 37 20.30 -3.72 -15.10
CA LEU A 37 19.05 -2.99 -14.92
C LEU A 37 17.98 -3.83 -14.22
N ASN A 38 17.80 -5.09 -14.65
CA ASN A 38 16.85 -6.02 -14.03
C ASN A 38 17.23 -6.35 -12.58
N GLN A 39 18.52 -6.50 -12.29
CA GLN A 39 19.00 -6.66 -10.91
C GLN A 39 18.73 -5.41 -10.07
N GLY A 40 18.99 -4.22 -10.60
CA GLY A 40 18.67 -2.95 -9.95
C GLY A 40 17.18 -2.86 -9.60
N LEU A 41 16.31 -3.24 -10.54
CA LEU A 41 14.86 -3.29 -10.29
C LEU A 41 14.49 -4.34 -9.22
N ALA A 42 15.12 -5.51 -9.23
CA ALA A 42 14.89 -6.53 -8.20
C ALA A 42 15.29 -6.02 -6.81
N MET A 43 16.44 -5.34 -6.70
CA MET A 43 16.87 -4.69 -5.47
C MET A 43 15.89 -3.59 -5.04
N LEU A 44 15.38 -2.80 -5.98
CA LEU A 44 14.39 -1.76 -5.70
C LEU A 44 13.07 -2.37 -5.18
N LYS A 45 12.63 -3.50 -5.75
CA LYS A 45 11.42 -4.21 -5.29
C LYS A 45 11.51 -4.66 -3.83
N VAL A 46 12.70 -5.02 -3.35
CA VAL A 46 12.92 -5.43 -1.96
C VAL A 46 13.13 -4.22 -1.04
N ASN A 47 14.03 -3.32 -1.40
CA ASN A 47 14.45 -2.24 -0.52
C ASN A 47 13.53 -1.02 -0.54
N LYS A 48 12.73 -0.85 -1.62
CA LYS A 48 11.85 0.31 -1.90
C LYS A 48 12.56 1.66 -1.95
N SER A 49 13.89 1.64 -1.96
CA SER A 49 14.78 2.78 -2.16
C SER A 49 16.16 2.28 -2.53
N LEU A 50 16.83 2.98 -3.43
CA LEU A 50 18.24 2.76 -3.76
C LEU A 50 18.95 4.11 -3.62
N HIS A 51 19.88 4.20 -2.67
CA HIS A 51 20.66 5.42 -2.42
C HIS A 51 22.14 5.11 -2.60
N ASN A 52 22.79 5.78 -3.57
CA ASN A 52 24.23 5.74 -3.81
C ASN A 52 24.79 4.30 -3.89
N VAL A 53 24.01 3.40 -4.48
CA VAL A 53 24.40 2.00 -4.63
C VAL A 53 25.21 1.87 -5.92
N ALA A 54 26.51 1.59 -5.80
CA ALA A 54 27.33 1.09 -6.89
C ALA A 54 27.45 -0.43 -6.71
N VAL A 55 26.66 -1.19 -7.45
CA VAL A 55 26.72 -2.66 -7.45
C VAL A 55 27.29 -3.11 -8.77
N SER A 56 28.36 -3.90 -8.70
CA SER A 56 28.91 -4.59 -9.85
C SER A 56 28.56 -6.07 -9.79
N GLY A 57 28.44 -6.68 -10.95
CA GLY A 57 28.25 -8.12 -11.07
C GLY A 57 28.86 -8.65 -12.36
N ASN A 58 29.11 -9.95 -12.35
CA ASN A 58 29.64 -10.68 -13.49
C ASN A 58 28.57 -11.65 -13.99
N LEU A 59 28.54 -11.84 -15.31
CA LEU A 59 27.71 -12.84 -15.97
C LEU A 59 28.56 -14.08 -16.29
N ASP A 60 27.89 -15.18 -16.63
CA ASP A 60 28.54 -16.48 -16.92
C ASP A 60 29.50 -16.41 -18.13
N ASP A 61 29.26 -15.48 -19.04
CA ASP A 61 30.10 -15.20 -20.21
C ASP A 61 31.30 -14.28 -19.90
N ASN A 62 31.52 -13.96 -18.61
CA ASN A 62 32.55 -13.04 -18.11
C ASN A 62 32.32 -11.57 -18.49
N SER A 63 31.18 -11.23 -19.09
CA SER A 63 30.75 -9.84 -19.22
C SER A 63 30.40 -9.27 -17.84
N THR A 64 30.51 -7.95 -17.67
CA THR A 64 30.27 -7.31 -16.38
C THR A 64 29.23 -6.21 -16.51
N PHE A 65 28.61 -5.85 -15.40
CA PHE A 65 27.77 -4.65 -15.33
C PHE A 65 28.02 -3.90 -14.03
N THR A 66 27.69 -2.61 -14.07
CA THR A 66 27.66 -1.71 -12.92
C THR A 66 26.30 -1.02 -12.88
N ILE A 67 25.73 -0.89 -11.69
CA ILE A 67 24.43 -0.26 -11.46
C ILE A 67 24.65 0.96 -10.60
N SER A 68 24.03 2.07 -10.97
CA SER A 68 23.85 3.26 -10.15
C SER A 68 22.36 3.62 -10.10
N ALA A 69 21.92 4.27 -9.01
CA ALA A 69 20.54 4.71 -8.89
C ALA A 69 20.43 6.02 -8.12
N THR A 70 19.52 6.88 -8.58
CA THR A 70 19.16 8.14 -7.92
C THR A 70 17.68 8.13 -7.57
N THR A 71 17.33 8.63 -6.39
CA THR A 71 15.94 8.68 -5.91
C THR A 71 15.50 10.13 -5.75
N GLU A 72 14.36 10.48 -6.35
CA GLU A 72 13.65 11.75 -6.16
C GLU A 72 12.36 11.50 -5.37
N ASN A 73 12.11 12.32 -4.35
CA ASN A 73 10.87 12.23 -3.57
C ASN A 73 9.77 13.07 -4.25
N LEU A 74 8.60 12.46 -4.45
CA LEU A 74 7.41 13.09 -4.98
C LEU A 74 6.36 13.31 -3.87
N SER A 75 5.32 14.07 -4.17
CA SER A 75 4.18 14.26 -3.26
C SER A 75 3.44 12.94 -2.98
N GLY A 76 2.84 12.81 -1.80
CA GLY A 76 2.02 11.64 -1.42
C GLY A 76 2.83 10.37 -1.17
N SER A 77 3.98 10.48 -0.51
CA SER A 77 4.85 9.34 -0.15
C SER A 77 5.36 8.50 -1.34
N ARG A 78 5.39 9.10 -2.54
CA ARG A 78 5.89 8.48 -3.77
C ARG A 78 7.35 8.84 -4.02
N LYS A 79 8.06 7.97 -4.72
CA LYS A 79 9.47 8.20 -5.08
C LYS A 79 9.70 7.78 -6.53
N LEU A 80 10.38 8.62 -7.30
CA LEU A 80 10.85 8.28 -8.63
C LEU A 80 12.32 7.83 -8.50
N VAL A 81 12.61 6.62 -8.96
CA VAL A 81 13.95 6.05 -8.93
C VAL A 81 14.42 5.87 -10.36
N THR A 82 15.49 6.57 -10.71
CA THR A 82 16.19 6.39 -11.99
C THR A 82 17.30 5.39 -11.76
N ILE A 83 17.26 4.26 -12.47
CA ILE A 83 18.28 3.22 -12.44
C ILE A 83 19.07 3.33 -13.74
N GLU A 84 20.37 3.46 -13.62
CA GLU A 84 21.32 3.42 -14.71
C GLU A 84 22.18 2.16 -14.57
N ALA A 85 22.30 1.41 -15.65
CA ALA A 85 23.13 0.22 -15.70
C ALA A 85 24.08 0.30 -16.89
N SER A 86 25.38 0.19 -16.63
CA SER A 86 26.42 0.15 -17.65
C SER A 86 27.00 -1.25 -17.73
N GLY A 87 26.88 -1.88 -18.90
CA GLY A 87 27.39 -3.22 -19.19
C GLY A 87 28.65 -3.15 -20.05
N GLN A 88 29.58 -4.07 -19.81
CA GLN A 88 30.84 -4.20 -20.54
C GLN A 88 31.00 -5.63 -21.05
N SER A 89 31.43 -5.79 -22.31
CA SER A 89 31.73 -7.11 -22.90
C SER A 89 32.87 -7.81 -22.16
N ALA A 90 32.93 -9.14 -22.27
CA ALA A 90 33.95 -9.97 -21.63
C ALA A 90 35.40 -9.59 -21.95
N ASP A 91 35.65 -9.00 -23.12
CA ASP A 91 36.95 -8.51 -23.56
C ASP A 91 37.24 -7.05 -23.13
N GLY A 92 36.29 -6.37 -22.50
CA GLY A 92 36.40 -5.00 -22.04
C GLY A 92 36.27 -3.93 -23.12
N LEU A 93 36.08 -4.32 -24.39
CA LEU A 93 36.20 -3.41 -25.54
C LEU A 93 34.90 -2.71 -25.92
N ALA A 94 33.74 -3.27 -25.58
CA ALA A 94 32.44 -2.67 -25.80
C ALA A 94 31.78 -2.31 -24.47
N GLN A 95 31.11 -1.15 -24.46
CA GLN A 95 30.34 -0.67 -23.34
C GLN A 95 28.97 -0.20 -23.85
N ALA A 96 27.93 -0.44 -23.07
CA ALA A 96 26.58 0.06 -23.34
C ALA A 96 25.93 0.49 -22.03
N THR A 97 25.12 1.55 -22.07
CA THR A 97 24.40 2.03 -20.90
C THR A 97 22.90 2.02 -21.18
N VAL A 98 22.13 1.54 -20.22
CA VAL A 98 20.67 1.57 -20.25
C VAL A 98 20.14 2.29 -19.02
N ILE A 99 19.08 3.07 -19.21
CA ILE A 99 18.43 3.83 -18.14
C ILE A 99 16.94 3.51 -18.12
N GLU A 100 16.38 3.33 -16.94
CA GLU A 100 14.93 3.17 -16.73
C GLU A 100 14.49 3.89 -15.46
N GLN A 101 13.29 4.47 -15.49
CA GLN A 101 12.67 5.06 -14.31
C GLN A 101 11.61 4.13 -13.73
N SER A 102 11.58 4.05 -12.41
CA SER A 102 10.60 3.27 -11.65
C SER A 102 9.96 4.13 -10.57
N LEU A 103 8.65 4.01 -10.39
CA LEU A 103 7.88 4.65 -9.34
C LEU A 103 7.73 3.69 -8.17
N VAL A 104 8.17 4.12 -6.99
CA VAL A 104 7.79 3.52 -5.71
C VAL A 104 6.61 4.30 -5.15
N TYR A 105 5.52 3.61 -4.81
CA TYR A 105 4.30 4.25 -4.33
C TYR A 105 3.67 3.41 -3.20
N PRO A 106 3.00 4.04 -2.22
CA PRO A 106 2.22 3.30 -1.23
C PRO A 106 1.00 2.67 -1.90
N ILE A 107 0.62 1.47 -1.47
CA ILE A 107 -0.63 0.85 -1.93
C ILE A 107 -1.86 1.63 -1.44
N LEU A 108 -1.76 2.24 -0.25
CA LEU A 108 -2.74 3.18 0.28
C LEU A 108 -2.42 4.60 -0.20
N LEU A 109 -3.16 5.08 -1.21
CA LEU A 109 -2.99 6.39 -1.80
C LEU A 109 -3.34 7.50 -0.82
N ASN A 110 -4.54 7.43 -0.22
CA ASN A 110 -5.03 8.43 0.72
C ASN A 110 -5.20 7.81 2.10
N LEU A 111 -4.62 8.45 3.12
CA LEU A 111 -4.89 8.10 4.50
C LEU A 111 -6.32 8.53 4.86
N PRO A 112 -7.12 7.65 5.49
CA PRO A 112 -8.39 8.05 6.08
C PRO A 112 -8.21 9.28 6.98
N PRO A 113 -8.91 10.40 6.71
CA PRO A 113 -8.82 11.59 7.56
C PRO A 113 -9.53 11.39 8.90
N ALA A 114 -10.46 10.44 8.97
CA ALA A 114 -11.14 10.00 10.18
C ALA A 114 -10.75 8.54 10.50
N PRO A 115 -10.62 8.17 11.78
CA PRO A 115 -10.45 6.77 12.19
C PRO A 115 -11.68 5.91 11.89
N LEU A 116 -12.87 6.49 11.72
CA LEU A 116 -14.07 5.78 11.28
C LEU A 116 -14.66 6.44 10.04
N MET A 117 -14.64 5.74 8.91
CA MET A 117 -15.31 6.17 7.67
C MET A 117 -16.35 5.15 7.26
N VAL A 118 -17.61 5.57 7.11
CA VAL A 118 -18.71 4.64 6.85
C VAL A 118 -19.58 5.18 5.73
N GLN A 119 -19.65 4.45 4.62
CA GLN A 119 -20.60 4.73 3.56
C GLN A 119 -22.00 4.27 3.96
N HIS A 120 -23.03 5.04 3.61
CA HIS A 120 -24.43 4.82 3.95
C HIS A 120 -24.75 4.92 5.46
N GLY A 121 -23.80 5.39 6.28
CA GLY A 121 -24.03 5.79 7.66
C GLY A 121 -24.24 4.62 8.64
N PHE A 122 -24.92 4.92 9.74
CA PHE A 122 -25.26 3.95 10.79
C PHE A 122 -26.76 3.75 10.89
N GLU A 123 -27.16 2.50 11.12
CA GLU A 123 -28.52 2.12 11.49
C GLU A 123 -28.69 2.01 13.02
N SER A 124 -29.93 1.89 13.48
CA SER A 124 -30.29 2.17 14.88
C SER A 124 -29.78 1.20 15.95
N VAL A 125 -29.19 0.07 15.55
CA VAL A 125 -28.73 -0.97 16.49
C VAL A 125 -27.26 -0.79 16.86
N GLY A 126 -26.44 -0.27 15.96
CA GLY A 126 -24.99 -0.21 16.17
C GLY A 126 -24.55 1.02 16.94
N GLU A 127 -23.64 0.82 17.89
CA GLU A 127 -22.95 1.89 18.61
C GLU A 127 -21.49 2.03 18.12
N PHE A 128 -20.84 3.15 18.46
CA PHE A 128 -19.42 3.34 18.15
C PHE A 128 -18.68 4.03 19.29
N GLU A 129 -17.41 3.68 19.44
CA GLU A 129 -16.46 4.35 20.31
C GLU A 129 -15.25 4.77 19.48
N VAL A 130 -14.99 6.08 19.41
CA VAL A 130 -13.94 6.61 18.52
C VAL A 130 -12.98 7.53 19.26
N ALA A 131 -11.69 7.20 19.23
CA ALA A 131 -10.66 8.17 19.57
C ALA A 131 -10.29 8.96 18.30
N SER A 132 -10.65 10.25 18.28
CA SER A 132 -10.64 11.10 17.09
C SER A 132 -9.22 11.34 16.52
N ASN A 133 -9.15 11.63 15.21
CA ASN A 133 -7.97 12.29 14.65
C ASN A 133 -8.03 13.78 15.01
N PRO A 134 -7.09 14.33 15.81
CA PRO A 134 -7.14 15.73 16.24
C PRO A 134 -7.02 16.74 15.10
N ASP A 135 -6.47 16.32 13.94
CA ASP A 135 -6.22 17.19 12.79
C ASP A 135 -6.97 16.74 11.51
N GLY A 136 -8.03 15.95 11.65
CA GLY A 136 -8.70 15.30 10.51
C GLY A 136 -9.40 16.26 9.53
N LEU A 137 -9.86 17.43 10.00
CA LEU A 137 -10.40 18.51 9.15
C LEU A 137 -9.39 19.67 8.94
N GLY A 138 -8.13 19.46 9.33
CA GLY A 138 -7.10 20.50 9.39
C GLY A 138 -6.58 20.70 10.82
N VAL A 139 -5.62 21.61 10.98
CA VAL A 139 -4.92 21.81 12.26
C VAL A 139 -5.90 22.13 13.40
N ALA A 140 -5.86 21.33 14.45
CA ALA A 140 -6.73 21.42 15.63
C ALA A 140 -8.24 21.34 15.32
N ALA A 141 -8.60 20.69 14.21
CA ALA A 141 -9.98 20.43 13.83
C ALA A 141 -10.22 18.90 13.84
N PRO A 142 -10.70 18.35 14.97
CA PRO A 142 -10.82 16.90 15.11
C PRO A 142 -11.84 16.32 14.15
N LEU A 143 -11.58 15.11 13.66
CA LEU A 143 -12.51 14.31 12.90
C LEU A 143 -12.52 12.88 13.45
N SER A 144 -13.67 12.48 13.98
CA SER A 144 -13.92 11.15 14.55
C SER A 144 -14.58 10.25 13.51
N LEU A 145 -15.66 10.73 12.88
CA LEU A 145 -16.46 9.97 11.93
C LEU A 145 -16.68 10.78 10.66
N TRP A 146 -16.55 10.13 9.50
CA TRP A 146 -16.90 10.71 8.21
C TRP A 146 -17.86 9.78 7.44
N SER A 147 -18.97 10.33 6.95
CA SER A 147 -19.99 9.57 6.21
C SER A 147 -20.68 10.42 5.13
N ASP A 148 -21.12 9.79 4.05
CA ASP A 148 -22.00 10.38 3.02
C ASP A 148 -23.45 10.49 3.48
N ALA A 149 -23.88 9.68 4.46
CA ALA A 149 -25.23 9.69 5.00
C ALA A 149 -25.29 10.39 6.35
N VAL A 150 -26.50 10.84 6.73
CA VAL A 150 -26.73 11.42 8.05
C VAL A 150 -26.60 10.34 9.11
N VAL A 151 -25.79 10.60 10.14
CA VAL A 151 -25.60 9.71 11.27
C VAL A 151 -26.44 10.21 12.44
N ILE A 152 -27.36 9.34 12.87
CA ILE A 152 -28.19 9.55 14.05
C ILE A 152 -27.57 8.78 15.20
N LEU A 153 -27.26 9.47 16.30
CA LEU A 153 -26.66 8.86 17.49
C LEU A 153 -27.76 8.26 18.39
N SER A 154 -28.47 7.26 17.85
CA SER A 154 -29.55 6.57 18.57
C SER A 154 -29.01 5.48 19.48
N GLY A 155 -29.16 5.63 20.79
CA GLY A 155 -28.63 4.68 21.76
C GLY A 155 -27.96 5.40 22.91
N THR A 156 -27.05 4.73 23.62
CA THR A 156 -26.33 5.35 24.75
C THR A 156 -24.82 5.13 24.75
N GLY A 157 -24.30 4.29 23.85
CA GLY A 157 -22.88 3.99 23.70
C GLY A 157 -22.23 4.58 22.46
N HIS A 158 -22.87 5.54 21.79
CA HIS A 158 -22.17 6.41 20.84
C HIS A 158 -21.33 7.43 21.60
N HIS A 159 -20.02 7.40 21.40
CA HIS A 159 -19.15 8.46 21.89
C HIS A 159 -17.86 8.58 21.07
N SER A 160 -17.40 9.81 20.94
CA SER A 160 -16.07 10.13 20.45
C SER A 160 -15.30 10.94 21.48
N CYS A 161 -13.98 10.85 21.50
CA CYS A 161 -13.13 11.59 22.44
C CYS A 161 -11.73 11.82 21.88
N ILE A 162 -10.90 12.57 22.60
CA ILE A 162 -9.46 12.64 22.33
C ILE A 162 -8.74 11.37 22.76
N LEU A 163 -7.61 11.07 22.09
CA LEU A 163 -6.80 9.89 22.37
C LEU A 163 -6.33 9.79 23.83
N SER A 164 -6.04 10.90 24.51
CA SER A 164 -5.65 10.87 25.92
C SER A 164 -6.77 10.39 26.84
N GLU A 165 -8.01 10.81 26.60
CA GLU A 165 -9.17 10.38 27.38
C GLU A 165 -9.51 8.92 27.11
N PHE A 166 -9.34 8.46 25.86
CA PHE A 166 -9.43 7.03 25.53
C PHE A 166 -8.42 6.21 26.34
N ASN A 167 -7.15 6.59 26.33
CA ASN A 167 -6.08 5.86 27.02
C ASN A 167 -6.25 5.81 28.55
N THR A 168 -6.96 6.79 29.14
CA THR A 168 -7.27 6.80 30.58
C THR A 168 -8.61 6.16 30.93
N GLY A 169 -9.35 5.61 29.94
CA GLY A 169 -10.67 5.00 30.14
C GLY A 169 -11.81 5.99 30.37
N ASN A 170 -11.62 7.26 30.02
CA ASN A 170 -12.57 8.35 30.23
C ASN A 170 -13.32 8.75 28.96
N CYS A 171 -13.18 8.00 27.86
CA CYS A 171 -13.79 8.35 26.57
C CYS A 171 -15.30 8.53 26.65
N ARG A 172 -15.97 7.76 27.53
CA ARG A 172 -17.43 7.85 27.75
C ARG A 172 -17.86 9.07 28.58
N THR A 173 -16.97 9.64 29.38
CA THR A 173 -17.28 10.78 30.26
C THR A 173 -16.81 12.11 29.69
N ASN A 174 -15.68 12.11 28.99
CA ASN A 174 -15.05 13.28 28.39
C ASN A 174 -15.14 13.19 26.87
N THR A 175 -16.35 13.39 26.38
CA THR A 175 -16.71 13.21 24.97
C THR A 175 -16.53 14.50 24.16
N TYR A 176 -16.25 14.34 22.87
CA TYR A 176 -16.56 15.36 21.88
C TYR A 176 -18.03 15.26 21.49
N SER A 177 -18.40 14.17 20.82
CA SER A 177 -19.78 13.84 20.50
C SER A 177 -20.25 12.65 21.32
N ASP A 178 -21.52 12.65 21.69
CA ASP A 178 -22.20 11.50 22.30
C ASP A 178 -23.67 11.45 21.87
N HIS A 179 -24.41 10.45 22.36
CA HIS A 179 -25.84 10.27 22.06
C HIS A 179 -26.74 11.49 22.37
N ASN A 180 -26.33 12.38 23.28
CA ASN A 180 -27.09 13.60 23.61
C ASN A 180 -26.67 14.78 22.74
N LEU A 181 -25.38 14.88 22.41
CA LEU A 181 -24.81 16.02 21.71
C LEU A 181 -23.88 15.57 20.58
N LYS A 182 -24.32 15.78 19.34
CA LYS A 182 -23.47 15.67 18.14
C LYS A 182 -22.77 17.01 17.87
N LEU A 183 -21.44 16.99 17.86
CA LEU A 183 -20.56 18.13 17.54
C LEU A 183 -19.93 17.98 16.15
N ALA A 184 -19.06 18.94 15.81
CA ALA A 184 -18.43 19.08 14.50
C ALA A 184 -17.34 18.04 14.20
N ASP A 185 -16.95 17.19 15.16
CA ASP A 185 -16.02 16.08 14.94
C ASP A 185 -16.66 14.91 14.17
N ILE A 186 -17.98 14.95 13.96
CA ILE A 186 -18.72 14.04 13.10
C ILE A 186 -19.12 14.77 11.83
N ALA A 187 -18.50 14.41 10.71
CA ALA A 187 -18.86 14.90 9.39
C ALA A 187 -19.81 13.90 8.70
N ASP A 188 -21.11 14.10 8.84
CA ASP A 188 -22.15 13.27 8.25
C ASP A 188 -22.92 14.00 7.14
N GLY A 189 -23.64 13.25 6.29
CA GLY A 189 -24.29 13.82 5.11
C GLY A 189 -23.32 14.54 4.17
N SER A 190 -22.05 14.13 4.18
CA SER A 190 -20.95 14.91 3.63
C SER A 190 -20.89 14.77 2.11
N VAL A 191 -21.07 15.89 1.39
CA VAL A 191 -20.97 15.94 -0.08
C VAL A 191 -19.55 15.68 -0.60
N SER A 192 -18.54 15.83 0.26
CA SER A 192 -17.14 15.54 -0.08
C SER A 192 -16.75 14.09 0.19
N PHE A 193 -17.64 13.28 0.79
CA PHE A 193 -17.38 11.87 1.00
C PHE A 193 -17.17 11.17 -0.35
N PRO A 194 -16.14 10.31 -0.49
CA PRO A 194 -15.85 9.70 -1.79
C PRO A 194 -16.97 8.74 -2.22
N ALA A 195 -17.48 8.91 -3.44
CA ALA A 195 -18.51 8.01 -3.98
C ALA A 195 -18.00 6.57 -4.15
N ASP A 196 -16.72 6.41 -4.53
CA ASP A 196 -16.01 5.13 -4.57
C ASP A 196 -14.85 5.18 -3.56
N LEU A 197 -15.11 4.63 -2.37
CA LEU A 197 -14.10 4.55 -1.30
C LEU A 197 -12.90 3.68 -1.69
N PHE A 198 -13.12 2.62 -2.46
CA PHE A 198 -12.03 1.73 -2.90
C PHE A 198 -11.06 2.49 -3.81
N SER A 199 -11.61 3.27 -4.74
CA SER A 199 -10.83 4.15 -5.62
C SER A 199 -10.14 5.26 -4.86
N TYR A 200 -10.83 5.88 -3.90
CA TYR A 200 -10.23 6.91 -3.05
C TYR A 200 -9.04 6.38 -2.24
N LEU A 201 -9.16 5.20 -1.62
CA LEU A 201 -8.10 4.64 -0.78
C LEU A 201 -6.94 4.05 -1.60
N PHE A 202 -7.23 3.28 -2.66
CA PHE A 202 -6.23 2.43 -3.33
C PHE A 202 -5.92 2.84 -4.76
N ASN A 203 -6.59 3.89 -5.30
CA ASN A 203 -6.48 4.31 -6.69
C ASN A 203 -6.85 3.20 -7.70
N VAL A 204 -7.79 2.35 -7.32
CA VAL A 204 -8.33 1.26 -8.14
C VAL A 204 -9.86 1.38 -8.10
N PRO A 205 -10.58 1.37 -9.23
CA PRO A 205 -12.04 1.37 -9.18
C PRO A 205 -12.58 0.17 -8.41
N SER A 206 -13.65 0.34 -7.63
CA SER A 206 -14.30 -0.75 -6.89
C SER A 206 -14.75 -1.92 -7.78
N THR A 207 -15.04 -1.67 -9.07
CA THR A 207 -15.36 -2.71 -10.06
C THR A 207 -14.15 -3.56 -10.47
N GLU A 208 -12.94 -3.05 -10.27
CA GLU A 208 -11.66 -3.69 -10.58
C GLU A 208 -10.94 -4.18 -9.32
N TRP A 209 -11.69 -4.43 -8.24
CA TRP A 209 -11.18 -4.87 -6.93
C TRP A 209 -10.20 -6.03 -7.00
N VAL A 210 -10.32 -6.89 -8.02
CA VAL A 210 -9.41 -8.02 -8.29
C VAL A 210 -7.96 -7.55 -8.42
N GLN A 211 -7.70 -6.34 -8.91
CA GLN A 211 -6.35 -5.78 -9.02
C GLN A 211 -5.71 -5.56 -7.65
N LEU A 212 -6.48 -5.16 -6.63
CA LEU A 212 -5.96 -5.03 -5.27
C LEU A 212 -5.72 -6.41 -4.67
N GLN A 213 -6.66 -7.34 -4.85
CA GLN A 213 -6.50 -8.73 -4.38
C GLN A 213 -5.23 -9.39 -4.95
N GLN A 214 -4.93 -9.18 -6.23
CA GLN A 214 -3.70 -9.70 -6.87
C GLN A 214 -2.43 -9.01 -6.37
N GLN A 215 -2.55 -7.80 -5.83
CA GLN A 215 -1.44 -7.07 -5.22
C GLN A 215 -1.31 -7.32 -3.71
N SER A 216 -2.26 -8.02 -3.09
CA SER A 216 -2.20 -8.40 -1.68
C SER A 216 -1.05 -9.37 -1.43
N ASP A 217 -0.42 -9.22 -0.28
CA ASP A 217 0.67 -10.10 0.16
C ASP A 217 0.11 -11.45 0.61
N PHE A 218 -1.11 -11.46 1.15
CA PHE A 218 -1.83 -12.67 1.57
C PHE A 218 -3.28 -12.64 1.08
N VAL A 219 -3.77 -13.80 0.62
CA VAL A 219 -5.20 -14.03 0.31
C VAL A 219 -5.65 -15.23 1.12
N LEU A 220 -6.53 -14.99 2.10
CA LEU A 220 -6.99 -15.94 3.09
C LEU A 220 -8.50 -16.15 2.96
N ALA A 221 -9.00 -17.27 3.50
CA ALA A 221 -10.44 -17.53 3.58
C ALA A 221 -11.08 -16.87 4.82
N ASP A 222 -10.30 -16.75 5.89
CA ASP A 222 -10.70 -16.28 7.22
C ASP A 222 -9.52 -15.55 7.91
N CYS A 223 -9.70 -15.20 9.18
CA CYS A 223 -8.73 -14.48 10.00
C CYS A 223 -7.97 -15.35 11.02
N ASP A 224 -8.14 -16.68 10.98
CA ASP A 224 -7.65 -17.59 12.03
C ASP A 224 -6.12 -17.67 12.11
N SER A 225 -5.44 -17.38 11.00
CA SER A 225 -3.98 -17.40 10.90
C SER A 225 -3.30 -16.06 11.20
N LEU A 226 -4.08 -15.03 11.52
CA LEU A 226 -3.55 -13.67 11.75
C LEU A 226 -3.08 -13.49 13.19
N ASP A 227 -1.95 -12.82 13.33
CA ASP A 227 -1.24 -12.65 14.59
C ASP A 227 -0.37 -11.37 14.60
N THR A 228 0.44 -11.20 15.65
CA THR A 228 1.26 -10.00 15.87
C THR A 228 2.37 -9.81 14.82
N ASP A 229 2.73 -10.87 14.11
CA ASP A 229 3.78 -10.89 13.08
C ASP A 229 3.19 -10.75 11.67
N SER A 230 1.87 -10.65 11.56
CA SER A 230 1.17 -10.38 10.30
C SER A 230 1.57 -9.01 9.74
N TRP A 231 1.79 -8.96 8.42
CA TRP A 231 2.32 -7.76 7.74
C TRP A 231 1.70 -7.57 6.35
N GLY A 232 1.81 -6.35 5.81
CA GLY A 232 1.45 -6.07 4.42
C GLY A 232 -0.06 -5.93 4.20
N VAL A 233 -0.50 -6.23 2.98
CA VAL A 233 -1.92 -6.20 2.59
C VAL A 233 -2.48 -7.61 2.63
N ILE A 234 -3.48 -7.81 3.48
CA ILE A 234 -4.14 -9.08 3.71
C ILE A 234 -5.56 -8.98 3.18
N TRP A 235 -5.91 -9.89 2.27
CA TRP A 235 -7.25 -10.00 1.70
C TRP A 235 -7.94 -11.24 2.27
N VAL A 236 -9.08 -11.07 2.92
CA VAL A 236 -9.89 -12.16 3.47
C VAL A 236 -11.16 -12.30 2.64
N GLY A 237 -11.35 -13.47 2.03
CA GLY A 237 -12.52 -13.78 1.20
C GLY A 237 -13.59 -14.52 1.99
N GLY A 238 -14.30 -13.83 2.87
CA GLY A 238 -15.29 -14.42 3.76
C GLY A 238 -15.39 -13.69 5.08
N ASP A 239 -16.04 -14.32 6.05
CA ASP A 239 -16.16 -13.80 7.41
C ASP A 239 -14.78 -13.81 8.10
N CYS A 240 -14.54 -12.79 8.92
CA CYS A 240 -13.32 -12.61 9.70
C CYS A 240 -13.70 -12.64 11.19
N ASP A 241 -13.49 -13.79 11.83
CA ASP A 241 -13.64 -13.94 13.28
C ASP A 241 -12.25 -13.94 13.92
N VAL A 242 -11.96 -12.92 14.73
CA VAL A 242 -10.68 -12.77 15.43
C VAL A 242 -10.87 -13.16 16.88
N SER A 243 -10.19 -14.26 17.26
CA SER A 243 -10.20 -14.83 18.60
C SER A 243 -9.82 -13.82 19.70
N ALA A 244 -10.28 -14.09 20.91
CA ALA A 244 -10.03 -13.23 22.06
C ALA A 244 -8.52 -13.11 22.35
N SER A 245 -8.09 -11.92 22.77
CA SER A 245 -6.69 -11.57 23.07
C SER A 245 -5.72 -11.74 21.90
N THR A 246 -6.21 -11.85 20.66
CA THR A 246 -5.37 -11.86 19.46
C THR A 246 -5.00 -10.44 19.07
N GLN A 247 -3.70 -10.19 18.94
CA GLN A 247 -3.17 -8.98 18.31
C GLN A 247 -2.81 -9.28 16.87
N ILE A 248 -3.28 -8.46 15.92
CA ILE A 248 -2.94 -8.56 14.50
C ILE A 248 -2.07 -7.37 14.09
N GLY A 249 -0.88 -7.67 13.60
CA GLY A 249 0.17 -6.69 13.31
C GLY A 249 0.63 -5.97 14.58
N ASN A 250 1.40 -4.90 14.40
CA ASN A 250 1.89 -4.10 15.53
C ASN A 250 2.15 -2.64 15.12
N HIS A 251 2.50 -1.81 16.11
CA HIS A 251 2.80 -0.39 15.89
C HIS A 251 3.89 -0.13 14.84
N SER A 252 4.87 -1.03 14.69
CA SER A 252 6.00 -0.89 13.76
C SER A 252 5.70 -1.44 12.37
N GLU A 253 4.89 -2.48 12.29
CA GLU A 253 4.48 -3.14 11.05
C GLU A 253 2.95 -3.25 11.03
N PRO A 254 2.24 -2.14 10.76
CA PRO A 254 0.80 -2.18 10.64
C PRO A 254 0.38 -2.84 9.33
N ILE A 255 -0.85 -3.32 9.30
CA ILE A 255 -1.42 -4.02 8.15
C ILE A 255 -2.53 -3.23 7.46
N ILE A 256 -2.82 -3.62 6.22
CA ILE A 256 -4.09 -3.29 5.56
C ILE A 256 -4.88 -4.58 5.46
N LEU A 257 -5.93 -4.71 6.27
CA LEU A 257 -6.84 -5.84 6.25
C LEU A 257 -8.07 -5.48 5.42
N VAL A 258 -8.27 -6.17 4.30
CA VAL A 258 -9.48 -6.06 3.48
C VAL A 258 -10.32 -7.32 3.71
N VAL A 259 -11.50 -7.15 4.29
CA VAL A 259 -12.48 -8.24 4.45
C VAL A 259 -13.51 -8.10 3.35
N PHE A 260 -13.51 -9.06 2.43
CA PHE A 260 -14.34 -9.06 1.23
C PHE A 260 -15.62 -9.86 1.46
N ASP A 261 -16.75 -9.19 1.36
CA ASP A 261 -18.09 -9.79 1.39
C ASP A 261 -18.37 -10.69 2.61
N GLY A 262 -17.88 -10.29 3.79
CA GLY A 262 -18.04 -11.03 5.04
C GLY A 262 -18.14 -10.13 6.26
N ASN A 263 -18.66 -10.68 7.35
CA ASN A 263 -18.75 -10.01 8.65
C ASN A 263 -17.41 -10.00 9.35
N ILE A 264 -17.20 -9.00 10.21
CA ILE A 264 -16.01 -8.90 11.05
C ILE A 264 -16.44 -9.02 12.51
N VAL A 265 -15.85 -9.95 13.25
CA VAL A 265 -16.08 -10.13 14.69
C VAL A 265 -14.76 -10.12 15.41
N PHE A 266 -14.56 -9.15 16.29
CA PHE A 266 -13.41 -9.10 17.20
C PHE A 266 -13.90 -9.47 18.60
N HIS A 267 -13.44 -10.63 19.09
CA HIS A 267 -13.73 -11.05 20.45
C HIS A 267 -12.95 -10.20 21.48
N ASN A 268 -13.16 -10.45 22.76
CA ASN A 268 -12.61 -9.63 23.84
C ASN A 268 -11.08 -9.43 23.69
N ASP A 269 -10.61 -8.20 23.91
CA ASP A 269 -9.19 -7.82 23.84
C ASP A 269 -8.51 -8.06 22.48
N ALA A 270 -9.26 -8.37 21.41
CA ALA A 270 -8.69 -8.50 20.08
C ALA A 270 -8.34 -7.13 19.50
N VAL A 271 -7.11 -6.96 19.02
CA VAL A 271 -6.61 -5.67 18.56
C VAL A 271 -5.98 -5.78 17.18
N VAL A 272 -6.21 -4.77 16.34
CA VAL A 272 -5.57 -4.67 15.02
C VAL A 272 -4.83 -3.36 14.92
N TYR A 273 -3.57 -3.39 14.50
CA TYR A 273 -2.80 -2.18 14.18
C TYR A 273 -2.80 -1.96 12.67
N GLY A 274 -3.53 -0.93 12.21
CA GLY A 274 -3.55 -0.54 10.80
C GLY A 274 -4.91 -0.11 10.27
N LEU A 275 -5.18 -0.45 9.01
CA LEU A 275 -6.42 -0.13 8.32
C LEU A 275 -7.26 -1.40 8.16
N VAL A 276 -8.47 -1.41 8.69
CA VAL A 276 -9.48 -2.44 8.41
C VAL A 276 -10.50 -1.88 7.43
N PHE A 277 -10.63 -2.52 6.28
CA PHE A 277 -11.60 -2.15 5.26
C PHE A 277 -12.60 -3.29 5.05
N SER A 278 -13.83 -3.10 5.52
CA SER A 278 -14.95 -4.00 5.21
C SER A 278 -15.54 -3.62 3.87
N PHE A 279 -15.34 -4.49 2.87
CA PHE A 279 -15.70 -4.22 1.50
C PHE A 279 -16.81 -5.16 1.01
N LYS A 280 -17.98 -4.57 0.73
CA LYS A 280 -19.11 -5.20 0.09
C LYS A 280 -19.06 -4.98 -1.44
N PRO A 281 -18.86 -6.03 -2.26
CA PRO A 281 -18.84 -5.88 -3.70
C PRO A 281 -20.24 -5.54 -4.25
N VAL A 282 -20.26 -4.87 -5.40
CA VAL A 282 -21.51 -4.57 -6.11
C VAL A 282 -22.26 -5.87 -6.41
N GLY A 283 -23.56 -5.90 -6.08
CA GLY A 283 -24.44 -7.05 -6.29
C GLY A 283 -24.49 -8.04 -5.11
N SER A 284 -23.68 -7.86 -4.06
CA SER A 284 -23.85 -8.64 -2.83
C SER A 284 -25.16 -8.27 -2.13
N LEU A 285 -25.91 -9.31 -1.73
CA LEU A 285 -27.14 -9.19 -0.95
C LEU A 285 -26.92 -9.44 0.54
N LYS A 286 -25.68 -9.71 0.98
CA LYS A 286 -25.39 -9.97 2.39
C LYS A 286 -25.56 -8.71 3.22
N GLU A 287 -26.14 -8.85 4.40
CA GLU A 287 -26.04 -7.85 5.45
C GLU A 287 -24.71 -8.08 6.15
N LEU A 288 -23.85 -7.06 6.12
CA LEU A 288 -22.48 -7.12 6.62
C LEU A 288 -22.33 -6.09 7.73
N ASP A 289 -21.64 -6.48 8.79
CA ASP A 289 -21.40 -5.62 9.93
C ASP A 289 -20.04 -5.90 10.59
N ILE A 290 -19.65 -5.01 11.50
CA ILE A 290 -18.42 -5.13 12.29
C ILE A 290 -18.80 -5.12 13.76
N ASN A 291 -18.55 -6.21 14.47
CA ASN A 291 -18.87 -6.35 15.88
C ASN A 291 -17.59 -6.47 16.72
N MET A 292 -17.38 -5.54 17.64
CA MET A 292 -16.23 -5.49 18.52
C MET A 292 -16.69 -5.69 19.97
N HIS A 293 -16.19 -6.74 20.62
CA HIS A 293 -16.49 -7.03 22.01
C HIS A 293 -15.64 -6.18 22.97
N THR A 294 -15.70 -6.48 24.26
CA THR A 294 -15.04 -5.72 25.33
C THR A 294 -13.55 -5.54 25.03
N ASP A 295 -13.06 -4.30 25.15
CA ASP A 295 -11.66 -3.90 24.98
C ASP A 295 -11.00 -4.23 23.62
N SER A 296 -11.75 -4.77 22.66
CA SER A 296 -11.29 -4.97 21.29
C SER A 296 -11.30 -3.66 20.49
N ALA A 297 -10.30 -3.42 19.65
CA ALA A 297 -10.13 -2.14 18.96
C ALA A 297 -9.28 -2.23 17.68
N VAL A 298 -9.55 -1.32 16.75
CA VAL A 298 -8.60 -1.02 15.65
C VAL A 298 -7.81 0.23 16.00
N PHE A 299 -6.49 0.08 16.19
CA PHE A 299 -5.56 1.19 16.31
C PHE A 299 -5.11 1.62 14.91
N GLY A 300 -5.73 2.68 14.40
CA GLY A 300 -5.59 3.16 13.02
C GLY A 300 -6.92 3.64 12.49
N ALA A 301 -7.48 2.93 11.50
CA ALA A 301 -8.77 3.30 10.91
C ALA A 301 -9.62 2.09 10.51
N VAL A 302 -10.93 2.24 10.64
CA VAL A 302 -11.98 1.36 10.12
C VAL A 302 -12.70 2.08 9.00
N VAL A 303 -12.79 1.45 7.83
CA VAL A 303 -13.49 1.98 6.68
C VAL A 303 -14.50 0.94 6.19
N THR A 304 -15.68 1.38 5.77
CA THR A 304 -16.69 0.51 5.16
C THR A 304 -17.35 1.19 3.96
N ASN A 305 -17.65 0.41 2.91
CA ASN A 305 -18.44 0.87 1.76
C ASN A 305 -19.91 0.45 1.83
N HIS A 306 -20.37 0.10 3.02
CA HIS A 306 -21.74 -0.28 3.33
C HIS A 306 -22.12 0.25 4.70
N GLN A 307 -23.43 0.35 4.92
CA GLN A 307 -24.01 0.78 6.19
C GLN A 307 -23.57 -0.18 7.31
N LEU A 308 -23.31 0.38 8.48
CA LEU A 308 -23.11 -0.36 9.73
C LEU A 308 -24.34 -0.17 10.63
N GLY A 309 -24.47 -0.93 11.71
CA GLY A 309 -25.58 -0.69 12.65
C GLY A 309 -26.81 -1.55 12.44
N THR A 310 -26.74 -2.57 11.57
CA THR A 310 -27.86 -3.47 11.31
C THR A 310 -27.89 -4.61 12.32
N THR A 311 -26.73 -5.14 12.69
CA THR A 311 -26.58 -6.27 13.62
C THR A 311 -25.44 -6.11 14.62
N ASN A 312 -24.49 -5.20 14.40
CA ASN A 312 -23.40 -4.99 15.33
C ASN A 312 -23.86 -4.34 16.64
N THR A 313 -23.05 -4.55 17.67
CA THR A 313 -23.25 -3.90 18.97
C THR A 313 -22.32 -2.71 19.14
N LEU A 314 -21.07 -2.82 18.70
CA LEU A 314 -20.07 -1.78 18.86
C LEU A 314 -19.03 -1.85 17.74
N THR A 315 -18.66 -0.69 17.19
CA THR A 315 -17.46 -0.50 16.37
C THR A 315 -16.51 0.45 17.08
N ARG A 316 -15.28 0.00 17.35
CA ARG A 316 -14.25 0.79 18.04
C ARG A 316 -13.06 1.08 17.14
N ALA A 317 -12.79 2.37 16.91
CA ALA A 317 -11.65 2.83 16.12
C ALA A 317 -10.85 3.89 16.89
N VAL A 318 -9.55 3.67 17.02
CA VAL A 318 -8.64 4.50 17.81
C VAL A 318 -7.60 5.09 16.87
N PHE A 319 -7.69 6.40 16.62
CA PHE A 319 -6.71 7.06 15.78
C PHE A 319 -5.30 6.99 16.39
N HIS A 320 -4.33 6.52 15.61
CA HIS A 320 -2.93 6.48 16.02
C HIS A 320 -2.03 7.04 14.91
N ALA A 321 -1.50 8.26 15.12
CA ALA A 321 -0.79 9.02 14.08
C ALA A 321 0.39 8.26 13.45
N ASP A 322 1.25 7.66 14.28
CA ASP A 322 2.40 6.86 13.81
C ASP A 322 1.98 5.64 12.98
N VAL A 323 0.89 4.96 13.36
CA VAL A 323 0.36 3.80 12.61
C VAL A 323 -0.11 4.27 11.25
N MET A 324 -0.89 5.36 11.20
CA MET A 324 -1.36 5.96 9.96
C MET A 324 -0.20 6.38 9.05
N GLN A 325 0.85 6.99 9.60
CA GLN A 325 2.05 7.33 8.81
C GLN A 325 2.75 6.09 8.26
N LYS A 326 2.84 5.00 9.04
CA LYS A 326 3.45 3.74 8.62
C LYS A 326 2.65 3.01 7.54
N LEU A 327 1.34 3.21 7.44
CA LEU A 327 0.53 2.64 6.35
C LEU A 327 0.98 3.11 4.95
N GLN A 328 1.64 4.27 4.84
CA GLN A 328 2.20 4.76 3.57
C GLN A 328 3.73 4.61 3.45
N THR A 329 4.43 4.53 4.57
CA THR A 329 5.90 4.56 4.58
C THR A 329 6.55 3.18 4.76
N SER A 330 5.81 2.18 5.23
CA SER A 330 6.31 0.82 5.40
C SER A 330 6.63 0.16 4.07
N LYS A 331 7.78 -0.53 4.02
CA LYS A 331 8.27 -1.17 2.79
C LYS A 331 7.32 -2.25 2.27
N SER A 332 6.73 -3.04 3.18
CA SER A 332 5.73 -4.06 2.86
C SER A 332 4.48 -3.49 2.17
N LEU A 333 4.12 -2.25 2.48
CA LEU A 333 2.95 -1.56 1.94
C LEU A 333 3.27 -0.69 0.72
N GLN A 334 4.50 -0.74 0.22
CA GLN A 334 4.92 -0.04 -0.99
C GLN A 334 5.03 -0.98 -2.19
N ARG A 335 4.59 -0.50 -3.35
CA ARG A 335 4.68 -1.19 -4.64
C ARG A 335 5.66 -0.46 -5.55
N VAL A 336 6.15 -1.18 -6.55
CA VAL A 336 7.11 -0.65 -7.53
C VAL A 336 6.52 -0.87 -8.92
N ALA A 337 6.32 0.21 -9.66
CA ALA A 337 5.89 0.18 -11.05
C ALA A 337 6.99 0.78 -11.94
N ARG A 338 7.16 0.21 -13.13
CA ARG A 338 8.04 0.79 -14.16
C ARG A 338 7.31 1.97 -14.81
N VAL A 339 8.02 3.04 -15.14
CA VAL A 339 7.43 4.18 -15.88
C VAL A 339 7.46 3.86 -17.38
N PRO A 340 6.30 3.69 -18.05
CA PRO A 340 6.27 3.37 -19.47
C PRO A 340 6.98 4.43 -20.31
N GLY A 341 7.77 4.01 -21.29
CA GLY A 341 8.51 4.93 -22.18
C GLY A 341 9.72 5.62 -21.55
N SER A 342 10.05 5.33 -20.28
CA SER A 342 11.26 5.86 -19.64
C SER A 342 12.56 5.15 -20.05
N TRP A 343 12.45 4.04 -20.79
CA TRP A 343 13.59 3.26 -21.24
C TRP A 343 14.36 4.00 -22.34
N HIS A 344 15.66 4.21 -22.11
CA HIS A 344 16.58 4.79 -23.08
C HIS A 344 17.86 3.95 -23.16
N ASP A 345 18.30 3.60 -24.37
CA ASP A 345 19.66 3.13 -24.65
C ASP A 345 20.50 4.26 -25.28
N PHE A 346 21.74 4.38 -24.84
CA PHE A 346 22.72 5.34 -25.37
C PHE A 346 23.88 4.60 -26.02
#